data_AF-A0ABD0MYN4-F1
#
_entry.id   AF-A0ABD0MYN4-F1
#
_cell.length_a   1.000
_cell.length_b   1.000
_cell.length_c   1.000
_cell.angle_alpha   90.00
_cell.angle_beta   90.00
_cell.angle_gamma   90.00
#
_symmetry.space_group_name_H-M   'P 1'
#
loop_
_entity.id
_entity.type
_entity.pdbx_description
1 polymer ?
#
loop_
_entity_poly.entity_id
_entity_poly.type
_entity_poly.pdbx_seq_one_letter_code
_entity_poly.pdbx_strand_id
1 'polypeptide(L)'
;MGISDEEWERLQKVIDWPGPDQEITHLHQSTSPVHSSFSIVGLKESYKVGEIISVTITARDHNKNLKRYGGDFFKAKLFNLKLKASVYGEVVDHRNGTYSVDFLLPWEGQAQVFVRLEHSSEVVQILKKYRESSFPRAHYHGYFGSGPSKTRITEVVECNLKWGADGSWRKRNCCCEYKDIKTGTVWQCERPKTLSCDKLVHHSYGRLENPLNLFEKQLFAAWVVIQNEFQNDCRCVKIKL
;
A
#
# COMPACT_ATOMS: atom_id res chain seq x y z
N MET A 1 -27.57 0.17 14.77
CA MET A 1 -26.96 1.42 14.27
C MET A 1 -25.94 1.03 13.24
N GLY A 2 -26.21 1.30 11.97
CA GLY A 2 -25.28 1.11 10.87
C GLY A 2 -25.05 2.45 10.19
N ILE A 3 -23.93 2.58 9.49
CA ILE A 3 -23.65 3.68 8.58
C ILE A 3 -24.75 3.67 7.51
N SER A 4 -25.33 4.82 7.18
CA SER A 4 -26.32 4.92 6.10
C SER A 4 -25.67 4.67 4.73
N ASP A 5 -26.42 4.22 3.74
CA ASP A 5 -25.87 3.98 2.39
C ASP A 5 -25.26 5.27 1.79
N GLU A 6 -25.89 6.42 2.01
CA GLU A 6 -25.37 7.73 1.57
C GLU A 6 -24.04 8.08 2.26
N GLU A 7 -23.96 7.87 3.57
CA GLU A 7 -22.73 8.11 4.31
C GLU A 7 -21.62 7.15 3.88
N TRP A 8 -21.97 5.89 3.59
CA TRP A 8 -21.05 4.90 3.07
C TRP A 8 -20.49 5.29 1.69
N GLU A 9 -21.34 5.71 0.75
CA GLU A 9 -20.89 6.19 -0.56
C GLU A 9 -19.99 7.42 -0.45
N ARG A 10 -20.32 8.35 0.46
CA ARG A 10 -19.48 9.53 0.72
C ARG A 10 -18.11 9.12 1.24
N LEU A 11 -18.05 8.20 2.21
CA LEU A 11 -16.79 7.69 2.76
C LEU A 11 -15.96 6.97 1.69
N GLN A 12 -16.60 6.17 0.82
CA GLN A 12 -15.94 5.50 -0.29
C GLN A 12 -15.27 6.50 -1.25
N LYS A 13 -15.94 7.62 -1.57
CA LYS A 13 -15.36 8.68 -2.40
C LYS A 13 -14.18 9.38 -1.73
N VAL A 14 -14.20 9.54 -0.41
CA VAL A 14 -13.11 10.19 0.35
C VAL A 14 -11.86 9.31 0.43
N ILE A 15 -12.01 7.98 0.46
CA ILE A 15 -10.88 7.04 0.52
C ILE A 15 -10.40 6.57 -0.85
N ASP A 16 -11.05 7.02 -1.94
CA ASP A 16 -10.67 6.63 -3.28
C ASP A 16 -9.31 7.25 -3.64
N TRP A 17 -8.45 6.42 -4.23
CA TRP A 17 -7.13 6.83 -4.67
C TRP A 17 -7.08 6.74 -6.20
N PRO A 18 -6.66 7.82 -6.89
CA PRO A 18 -6.61 7.84 -8.34
C PRO A 18 -5.55 6.85 -8.85
N GLY A 19 -5.75 6.32 -10.05
CA GLY A 19 -4.80 5.42 -10.70
C GLY A 19 -5.06 5.35 -12.20
N PRO A 20 -4.22 4.64 -12.96
CA PRO A 20 -4.44 4.44 -14.38
C PRO A 20 -5.73 3.64 -14.63
N ASP A 21 -6.47 4.03 -15.67
CA ASP A 21 -7.68 3.32 -16.12
C ASP A 21 -7.37 1.92 -16.69
N GLN A 22 -6.10 1.69 -17.05
CA GLN A 22 -5.63 0.44 -17.63
C GLN A 22 -4.55 -0.19 -16.76
N GLU A 23 -4.53 -1.52 -16.69
CA GLU A 23 -3.43 -2.24 -16.05
C GLU A 23 -2.16 -2.10 -16.90
N ILE A 24 -1.08 -1.66 -16.26
CA ILE A 24 0.24 -1.62 -16.89
C ILE A 24 0.85 -3.02 -16.80
N THR A 25 1.14 -3.61 -17.96
CA THR A 25 1.69 -4.97 -18.08
C THR A 25 3.21 -5.00 -18.21
N HIS A 26 3.86 -3.83 -18.28
CA HIS A 26 5.28 -3.72 -18.54
C HIS A 26 5.99 -2.80 -17.54
N LEU A 27 7.05 -3.31 -16.92
CA LEU A 27 7.84 -2.61 -15.91
C LEU A 27 8.42 -1.30 -16.47
N HIS A 28 8.82 -1.26 -17.74
CA HIS A 28 9.43 -0.07 -18.29
C HIS A 28 8.45 1.13 -18.42
N GLN A 29 7.14 0.87 -18.36
CA GLN A 29 6.09 1.89 -18.41
C GLN A 29 5.71 2.41 -17.01
N SER A 30 6.13 1.73 -15.94
CA SER A 30 5.87 2.20 -14.57
C SER A 30 6.67 3.46 -14.26
N THR A 31 6.20 4.23 -13.28
CA THR A 31 6.89 5.46 -12.87
C THR A 31 8.28 5.13 -12.33
N SER A 32 9.30 5.68 -12.99
CA SER A 32 10.69 5.57 -12.61
C SER A 32 11.05 6.70 -11.66
N PRO A 33 11.45 6.41 -10.41
CA PRO A 33 11.96 7.43 -9.52
C PRO A 33 13.26 8.06 -10.04
N VAL A 34 14.09 7.33 -10.78
CA VAL A 34 15.38 7.84 -11.30
C VAL A 34 15.19 8.87 -12.42
N HIS A 35 14.12 8.75 -13.19
CA HIS A 35 13.85 9.67 -14.31
C HIS A 35 12.83 10.75 -13.96
N SER A 36 12.06 10.56 -12.88
CA SER A 36 11.19 11.60 -12.37
C SER A 36 12.00 12.73 -11.74
N SER A 37 11.46 13.94 -11.74
CA SER A 37 12.14 15.11 -11.19
C SER A 37 11.17 16.03 -10.49
N PHE A 38 11.71 16.99 -9.71
CA PHE A 38 10.93 18.09 -9.18
C PHE A 38 11.62 19.43 -9.47
N SER A 39 10.95 20.56 -9.24
CA SER A 39 11.45 21.93 -9.33
C SER A 39 10.74 22.84 -8.33
N ILE A 40 11.45 23.82 -7.76
CA ILE A 40 10.81 24.89 -6.96
C ILE A 40 10.35 25.96 -7.96
N VAL A 41 9.07 26.32 -7.92
CA VAL A 41 8.48 27.30 -8.81
C VAL A 41 8.95 28.70 -8.39
N GLY A 42 9.54 29.45 -9.34
CA GLY A 42 9.96 30.83 -9.09
C GLY A 42 10.99 30.96 -7.95
N LEU A 43 12.05 30.13 -7.97
CA LEU A 43 13.10 30.15 -6.96
C LEU A 43 13.68 31.55 -6.76
N LYS A 44 13.60 32.08 -5.53
CA LYS A 44 14.15 33.37 -5.12
C LYS A 44 15.49 33.18 -4.39
N GLU A 45 16.29 34.24 -4.30
CA GLU A 45 17.54 34.23 -3.52
C GLU A 45 17.31 34.00 -2.01
N SER A 46 16.21 34.54 -1.47
CA SER A 46 15.75 34.31 -0.10
C SER A 46 14.25 34.53 0.05
N TYR A 47 13.71 33.94 1.10
CA TYR A 47 12.31 33.98 1.51
C TYR A 47 12.19 34.45 2.96
N LYS A 48 10.99 34.80 3.39
CA LYS A 48 10.66 35.12 4.78
C LYS A 48 9.95 33.98 5.48
N VAL A 49 10.08 33.92 6.80
CA VAL A 49 9.25 33.03 7.63
C VAL A 49 7.77 33.37 7.39
N GLY A 50 6.96 32.33 7.20
CA GLY A 50 5.53 32.45 6.88
C GLY A 50 5.22 32.56 5.38
N GLU A 51 6.21 32.73 4.50
CA GLU A 51 5.97 32.59 3.05
C GLU A 51 5.70 31.13 2.66
N ILE A 52 5.07 30.96 1.50
CA ILE A 52 4.83 29.66 0.87
C ILE A 52 5.75 29.51 -0.33
N ILE A 53 6.34 28.34 -0.49
CA ILE A 53 6.99 27.94 -1.75
C ILE A 53 6.21 26.80 -2.40
N SER A 54 6.10 26.85 -3.72
CA SER A 54 5.46 25.80 -4.50
C SER A 54 6.53 24.94 -5.19
N VAL A 55 6.28 23.64 -5.22
CA VAL A 55 7.14 22.64 -5.86
C VAL A 55 6.33 21.89 -6.89
N THR A 56 6.85 21.74 -8.10
CA THR A 56 6.26 20.90 -9.14
C THR A 56 7.06 19.61 -9.27
N ILE A 57 6.38 18.47 -9.32
CA ILE A 57 6.95 17.15 -9.58
C ILE A 57 6.49 16.71 -10.97
N THR A 58 7.42 16.19 -11.77
CA THR A 58 7.16 15.63 -13.09
C THR A 58 7.53 14.15 -13.08
N ALA A 59 6.53 13.29 -13.20
CA ALA A 59 6.71 11.85 -13.23
C ALA A 59 7.09 11.36 -14.64
N ARG A 60 8.06 10.44 -14.69
CA ARG A 60 8.51 9.79 -15.93
C ARG A 60 8.55 8.28 -15.78
N ASP A 61 8.37 7.57 -16.88
CA ASP A 61 8.58 6.12 -16.92
C ASP A 61 10.08 5.74 -16.98
N HIS A 62 10.39 4.45 -17.00
CA HIS A 62 11.78 3.98 -17.12
C HIS A 62 12.40 4.25 -18.50
N ASN A 63 11.59 4.61 -19.49
CA ASN A 63 12.04 5.03 -20.81
C ASN A 63 12.18 6.56 -20.93
N LYS A 64 12.06 7.30 -19.81
CA LYS A 64 12.11 8.77 -19.71
C LYS A 64 10.91 9.50 -20.34
N ASN A 65 9.87 8.81 -20.74
CA ASN A 65 8.65 9.44 -21.25
C ASN A 65 7.87 10.09 -20.12
N LEU A 66 7.16 11.18 -20.43
CA LEU A 66 6.21 11.78 -19.50
C LEU A 66 5.07 10.81 -19.21
N LYS A 67 4.74 10.65 -17.92
CA LYS A 67 3.50 10.00 -17.51
C LYS A 67 2.31 10.85 -17.98
N ARG A 68 1.19 10.20 -18.29
CA ARG A 68 -0.04 10.84 -18.77
C ARG A 68 -1.22 10.70 -17.82
N TYR A 69 -0.97 10.09 -16.66
CA TYR A 69 -1.95 9.80 -15.63
C TYR A 69 -1.29 9.99 -14.25
N GLY A 70 -2.12 10.12 -13.24
CA GLY A 70 -1.71 10.29 -11.84
C GLY A 70 -1.70 9.00 -11.04
N GLY A 71 -1.84 9.13 -9.72
CA GLY A 71 -1.97 8.03 -8.77
C GLY A 71 -0.67 7.58 -8.13
N ASP A 72 0.47 8.18 -8.49
CA ASP A 72 1.73 7.90 -7.82
C ASP A 72 1.67 8.43 -6.38
N PHE A 73 2.13 7.62 -5.43
CA PHE A 73 2.24 8.03 -4.04
C PHE A 73 3.59 8.69 -3.78
N PHE A 74 3.66 9.99 -4.02
CA PHE A 74 4.80 10.82 -3.62
C PHE A 74 4.66 11.28 -2.17
N LYS A 75 5.80 11.42 -1.49
CA LYS A 75 5.95 12.17 -0.25
C LYS A 75 6.94 13.30 -0.46
N ALA A 76 6.55 14.49 -0.03
CA ALA A 76 7.39 15.67 -0.11
C ALA A 76 7.53 16.29 1.28
N LYS A 77 8.76 16.65 1.65
CA LYS A 77 9.05 17.32 2.91
C LYS A 77 10.05 18.45 2.74
N LEU A 78 9.87 19.49 3.54
CA LEU A 78 10.87 20.51 3.79
C LEU A 78 11.58 20.15 5.09
N PHE A 79 12.90 20.16 5.13
CA PHE A 79 13.66 19.81 6.33
C PHE A 79 14.95 20.60 6.50
N ASN A 80 15.42 20.69 7.74
CA ASN A 80 16.73 21.21 8.08
C ASN A 80 17.40 20.24 9.08
N LEU A 81 18.52 19.64 8.69
CA LEU A 81 19.25 18.68 9.51
C LEU A 81 19.83 19.29 10.79
N LYS A 82 20.34 20.53 10.71
CA LYS A 82 20.97 21.21 11.86
C LYS A 82 19.94 21.56 12.93
N LEU A 83 18.79 22.06 12.52
CA LEU A 83 17.68 22.41 13.41
C LEU A 83 16.84 21.20 13.82
N LYS A 84 17.01 20.04 13.16
CA LYS A 84 16.14 18.87 13.29
C LYS A 84 14.66 19.20 13.09
N ALA A 85 14.39 20.16 12.21
CA ALA A 85 13.04 20.63 11.89
C ALA A 85 12.60 20.03 10.54
N SER A 86 11.33 19.65 10.43
CA SER A 86 10.74 19.24 9.16
C SER A 86 9.23 19.44 9.13
N VAL A 87 8.71 19.73 7.95
CA VAL A 87 7.27 19.72 7.66
C VAL A 87 7.00 18.91 6.40
N TYR A 88 5.90 18.17 6.38
CA TYR A 88 5.41 17.50 5.17
C TYR A 88 4.48 18.44 4.41
N GLY A 89 4.61 18.42 3.08
CA GLY A 89 3.71 19.13 2.19
C GLY A 89 2.65 18.17 1.67
N GLU A 90 1.44 18.70 1.47
CA GLU A 90 0.38 17.97 0.80
C GLU A 90 0.72 17.85 -0.69
N VAL A 91 0.71 16.62 -1.22
CA VAL A 91 0.93 16.37 -2.64
C VAL A 91 -0.41 16.37 -3.36
N VAL A 92 -0.59 17.31 -4.28
CA VAL A 92 -1.77 17.40 -5.14
C VAL A 92 -1.46 16.78 -6.49
N ASP A 93 -2.20 15.74 -6.84
CA ASP A 93 -2.11 15.04 -8.12
C ASP A 93 -2.97 15.74 -9.20
N HIS A 94 -2.35 16.17 -10.29
CA HIS A 94 -3.02 16.82 -11.42
C HIS A 94 -3.56 15.82 -12.46
N ARG A 95 -3.43 14.51 -12.20
CA ARG A 95 -3.93 13.40 -13.03
C ARG A 95 -3.38 13.35 -14.45
N ASN A 96 -2.23 13.97 -14.68
CA ASN A 96 -1.58 14.07 -15.99
C ASN A 96 -0.08 13.76 -15.92
N GLY A 97 0.38 13.10 -14.86
CA GLY A 97 1.80 12.82 -14.60
C GLY A 97 2.56 13.97 -13.93
N THR A 98 1.87 15.06 -13.57
CA THR A 98 2.44 16.15 -12.78
C THR A 98 1.75 16.28 -11.44
N TYR A 99 2.51 16.75 -10.44
CA TYR A 99 2.03 16.94 -9.07
C TYR A 99 2.55 18.27 -8.54
N SER A 100 1.83 18.87 -7.60
CA SER A 100 2.27 20.07 -6.89
C SER A 100 2.30 19.87 -5.39
N VAL A 101 3.16 20.64 -4.73
CA VAL A 101 3.30 20.66 -3.28
C VAL A 101 3.56 22.09 -2.83
N ASP A 102 2.77 22.56 -1.87
CA ASP A 102 3.01 23.84 -1.22
C ASP A 102 3.61 23.63 0.18
N PHE A 103 4.65 24.40 0.49
CA PHE A 103 5.31 24.39 1.79
C PHE A 103 5.25 25.77 2.44
N LEU A 104 4.60 25.85 3.60
CA LEU A 104 4.76 26.97 4.51
C LEU A 104 6.15 26.94 5.14
N LEU A 105 6.89 28.05 5.07
CA LEU A 105 8.25 28.19 5.59
C LEU A 105 8.23 28.53 7.09
N PRO A 106 8.51 27.58 8.01
CA PRO A 106 8.18 27.77 9.43
C PRO A 106 9.33 28.34 10.27
N TRP A 107 10.55 28.36 9.76
CA TRP A 107 11.75 28.70 10.53
C TRP A 107 12.75 29.51 9.71
N GLU A 108 13.53 30.36 10.39
CA GLU A 108 14.68 31.03 9.81
C GLU A 108 15.84 30.05 9.57
N GLY A 109 16.59 30.28 8.49
CA GLY A 109 17.80 29.54 8.15
C GLY A 109 17.67 28.81 6.82
N GLN A 110 18.50 27.79 6.62
CA GLN A 110 18.43 26.96 5.42
C GLN A 110 17.31 25.93 5.55
N ALA A 111 16.69 25.57 4.45
CA ALA A 111 15.79 24.43 4.36
C ALA A 111 16.02 23.70 3.04
N GLN A 112 15.81 22.39 3.03
CA GLN A 112 15.97 21.54 1.87
C GLN A 112 14.64 20.89 1.53
N VAL A 113 14.28 20.90 0.26
CA VAL A 113 13.13 20.16 -0.25
C VAL A 113 13.57 18.74 -0.59
N PHE A 114 12.82 17.76 -0.11
CA PHE A 114 13.01 16.35 -0.41
C PHE A 114 11.71 15.75 -0.92
N VAL A 115 11.77 15.11 -2.09
CA VAL A 115 10.63 14.41 -2.71
C VAL A 115 11.03 12.95 -2.90
N ARG A 116 10.12 12.04 -2.54
CA ARG A 116 10.31 10.59 -2.69
C ARG A 116 9.07 9.96 -3.28
N LEU A 117 9.26 9.08 -4.25
CA LEU A 117 8.24 8.15 -4.71
C LEU A 117 8.22 6.98 -3.72
N GLU A 118 7.13 6.82 -2.98
CA GLU A 118 6.94 5.65 -2.11
C GLU A 118 6.39 4.47 -2.91
N HIS A 119 5.37 4.74 -3.74
CA HIS A 119 4.79 3.74 -4.65
C HIS A 119 4.41 4.39 -5.98
N SER A 120 4.74 3.75 -7.09
CA SER A 120 4.17 4.17 -8.38
C SER A 120 2.68 3.88 -8.42
N SER A 121 1.97 4.60 -9.28
CA SER A 121 0.54 4.40 -9.56
C SER A 121 0.21 2.95 -9.94
N GLU A 122 1.13 2.24 -10.61
CA GLU A 122 0.99 0.81 -10.92
C GLU A 122 1.02 -0.06 -9.66
N VAL A 123 1.95 0.23 -8.74
CA VAL A 123 2.00 -0.46 -7.44
C VAL A 123 0.74 -0.14 -6.62
N VAL A 124 0.27 1.11 -6.64
CA VAL A 124 -0.95 1.49 -5.94
C VAL A 124 -2.18 0.78 -6.51
N GLN A 125 -2.27 0.61 -7.83
CA GLN A 125 -3.33 -0.17 -8.47
C GLN A 125 -3.32 -1.63 -7.99
N ILE A 126 -2.14 -2.25 -7.87
CA ILE A 126 -1.99 -3.61 -7.33
C ILE A 126 -2.41 -3.68 -5.86
N LEU A 127 -2.01 -2.69 -5.04
CA LEU A 127 -2.43 -2.60 -3.65
C LEU A 127 -3.96 -2.46 -3.53
N LYS A 128 -4.59 -1.65 -4.38
CA LYS A 128 -6.05 -1.47 -4.44
C LYS A 128 -6.75 -2.77 -4.81
N LYS A 129 -6.30 -3.45 -5.87
CA LYS A 129 -6.76 -4.79 -6.30
C LYS A 129 -6.76 -5.78 -5.15
N TYR A 130 -5.64 -5.93 -4.41
CA TYR A 130 -5.57 -6.91 -3.32
C TYR A 130 -6.25 -6.46 -2.02
N ARG A 131 -6.49 -5.16 -1.83
CA ARG A 131 -7.34 -4.64 -0.75
C ARG A 131 -8.81 -5.00 -0.99
N GLU A 132 -9.24 -4.95 -2.25
CA GLU A 132 -10.64 -5.19 -2.64
C GLU A 132 -10.92 -6.66 -2.95
N SER A 133 -9.89 -7.47 -3.26
CA SER A 133 -10.04 -8.91 -3.45
C SER A 133 -10.27 -9.67 -2.14
N SER A 134 -11.00 -10.79 -2.21
CA SER A 134 -11.16 -11.76 -1.11
C SER A 134 -10.00 -12.78 -1.05
N PHE A 135 -8.80 -12.42 -1.53
CA PHE A 135 -7.66 -13.35 -1.54
C PHE A 135 -7.26 -13.75 -0.11
N PRO A 136 -7.27 -15.04 0.24
CA PRO A 136 -6.86 -15.50 1.56
C PRO A 136 -5.34 -15.31 1.71
N ARG A 137 -4.93 -14.29 2.48
CA ARG A 137 -3.50 -14.00 2.72
C ARG A 137 -2.88 -14.97 3.72
N ALA A 138 -3.64 -15.34 4.75
CA ALA A 138 -3.22 -16.27 5.77
C ALA A 138 -3.96 -17.59 5.60
N HIS A 139 -3.22 -18.69 5.64
CA HIS A 139 -3.73 -20.05 5.62
C HIS A 139 -3.43 -20.69 6.98
N TYR A 140 -4.42 -21.37 7.53
CA TYR A 140 -4.32 -22.02 8.82
C TYR A 140 -4.39 -23.53 8.64
N HIS A 141 -3.90 -24.26 9.63
CA HIS A 141 -4.01 -25.71 9.68
C HIS A 141 -4.99 -26.12 10.75
N GLY A 142 -5.86 -27.08 10.43
CA GLY A 142 -6.69 -27.79 11.39
C GLY A 142 -6.10 -29.17 11.68
N TYR A 143 -5.96 -29.51 12.96
CA TYR A 143 -5.39 -30.76 13.42
C TYR A 143 -6.51 -31.67 13.91
N PHE A 144 -6.66 -32.83 13.26
CA PHE A 144 -7.70 -33.81 13.57
C PHE A 144 -7.09 -35.01 14.27
N GLY A 145 -7.69 -35.38 15.40
CA GLY A 145 -7.18 -36.40 16.30
C GLY A 145 -8.11 -37.59 16.45
N SER A 146 -7.53 -38.78 16.60
CA SER A 146 -8.23 -40.02 16.92
C SER A 146 -7.95 -40.47 18.36
N GLY A 147 -8.79 -41.37 18.88
CA GLY A 147 -8.67 -41.92 20.24
C GLY A 147 -9.47 -41.15 21.31
N PRO A 148 -9.52 -41.69 22.56
CA PRO A 148 -10.42 -41.21 23.61
C PRO A 148 -10.16 -39.75 24.03
N SER A 149 -8.91 -39.33 24.00
CA SER A 149 -8.45 -38.00 24.43
C SER A 149 -8.36 -36.99 23.28
N LYS A 150 -8.62 -37.39 22.03
CA LYS A 150 -8.33 -36.60 20.82
C LYS A 150 -6.89 -36.04 20.76
N THR A 151 -5.93 -36.63 21.47
CA THR A 151 -4.54 -36.12 21.53
C THR A 151 -3.66 -36.65 20.41
N ARG A 152 -3.99 -37.80 19.82
CA ARG A 152 -3.23 -38.37 18.71
C ARG A 152 -3.68 -37.74 17.40
N ILE A 153 -2.99 -36.68 16.99
CA ILE A 153 -3.19 -36.07 15.67
C ILE A 153 -2.86 -37.08 14.57
N THR A 154 -3.79 -37.30 13.65
CA THR A 154 -3.62 -38.24 12.52
C THR A 154 -3.80 -37.58 11.17
N GLU A 155 -4.55 -36.47 11.10
CA GLU A 155 -4.74 -35.73 9.85
C GLU A 155 -4.59 -34.23 10.09
N VAL A 156 -3.95 -33.55 9.12
CA VAL A 156 -3.81 -32.10 9.10
C VAL A 156 -4.35 -31.60 7.77
N VAL A 157 -5.24 -30.62 7.82
CA VAL A 157 -5.93 -30.06 6.65
C VAL A 157 -5.84 -28.54 6.67
N GLU A 158 -6.02 -27.91 5.51
CA GLU A 158 -6.09 -26.45 5.43
C GLU A 158 -7.43 -25.95 5.98
N CYS A 159 -7.37 -24.84 6.71
CA CYS A 159 -8.52 -24.15 7.26
C CYS A 159 -8.37 -22.64 7.09
N ASN A 160 -9.50 -21.93 7.11
CA ASN A 160 -9.52 -20.48 7.23
C ASN A 160 -10.69 -20.00 8.08
N LEU A 161 -10.63 -18.74 8.52
CA LEU A 161 -11.74 -18.10 9.20
C LEU A 161 -12.88 -17.88 8.20
N LYS A 162 -14.11 -18.15 8.60
CA LYS A 162 -15.31 -17.82 7.82
C LYS A 162 -15.60 -16.32 7.99
N TRP A 163 -15.26 -15.51 6.98
CA TRP A 163 -15.57 -14.09 6.94
C TRP A 163 -16.86 -13.85 6.15
N GLY A 164 -17.71 -12.94 6.62
CA GLY A 164 -18.93 -12.53 5.94
C GLY A 164 -20.04 -13.61 5.89
N ALA A 165 -21.21 -13.22 5.38
CA ALA A 165 -22.33 -14.14 5.15
C ALA A 165 -22.11 -15.04 3.93
N ASP A 166 -21.23 -14.62 3.01
CA ASP A 166 -20.89 -15.29 1.76
C ASP A 166 -19.67 -16.22 1.87
N GLY A 167 -18.88 -16.17 2.95
CA GLY A 167 -17.80 -17.12 3.23
C GLY A 167 -16.65 -17.01 2.22
N SER A 168 -15.60 -16.29 2.60
CA SER A 168 -14.43 -16.01 1.75
C SER A 168 -13.61 -17.23 1.30
N TRP A 169 -13.81 -18.42 1.88
CA TRP A 169 -13.03 -19.62 1.58
C TRP A 169 -13.92 -20.76 1.05
N ARG A 170 -14.30 -20.69 -0.25
CA ARG A 170 -15.09 -21.73 -0.93
C ARG A 170 -14.21 -22.57 -1.87
N LYS A 171 -13.50 -23.59 -1.35
CA LYS A 171 -13.03 -24.68 -2.24
C LYS A 171 -14.27 -25.47 -2.71
N ARG A 172 -14.34 -25.83 -3.99
CA ARG A 172 -15.57 -26.37 -4.63
C ARG A 172 -16.17 -27.64 -3.98
N ASN A 173 -15.42 -28.38 -3.15
CA ASN A 173 -15.89 -29.55 -2.37
C ASN A 173 -15.61 -29.37 -0.85
N CYS A 174 -16.44 -28.58 -0.17
CA CYS A 174 -16.16 -27.98 1.14
C CYS A 174 -17.44 -27.96 2.02
N CYS A 175 -17.42 -28.11 3.36
CA CYS A 175 -16.31 -28.23 4.33
C CYS A 175 -16.79 -28.73 5.71
N CYS A 176 -15.85 -28.99 6.62
CA CYS A 176 -16.12 -29.03 8.06
C CYS A 176 -16.18 -27.60 8.63
N GLU A 177 -17.23 -27.25 9.37
CA GLU A 177 -17.32 -26.00 10.12
C GLU A 177 -17.15 -26.25 11.61
N TYR A 178 -16.34 -25.42 12.25
CA TYR A 178 -16.09 -25.48 13.69
C TYR A 178 -16.16 -24.10 14.31
N LYS A 179 -16.98 -23.94 15.34
CA LYS A 179 -17.02 -22.70 16.14
C LYS A 179 -16.02 -22.83 17.28
N ASP A 180 -15.01 -21.97 17.28
CA ASP A 180 -14.11 -21.86 18.41
C ASP A 180 -14.87 -21.31 19.61
N ILE A 181 -14.87 -22.05 20.72
CA ILE A 181 -15.64 -21.71 21.92
C ILE A 181 -15.05 -20.51 22.65
N LYS A 182 -13.73 -20.30 22.56
CA LYS A 182 -13.03 -19.21 23.25
C LYS A 182 -13.24 -17.88 22.52
N THR A 183 -13.12 -17.87 21.20
CA THR A 183 -13.21 -16.64 20.40
C THR A 183 -14.60 -16.42 19.79
N GLY A 184 -15.44 -17.45 19.77
CA GLY A 184 -16.74 -17.43 19.09
C GLY A 184 -16.65 -17.49 17.56
N THR A 185 -15.45 -17.53 16.99
CA THR A 185 -15.24 -17.48 15.53
C THR A 185 -15.53 -18.81 14.86
N VAL A 186 -16.10 -18.76 13.66
CA VAL A 186 -16.33 -19.96 12.84
C VAL A 186 -15.15 -20.18 11.90
N TRP A 187 -14.58 -21.37 11.98
CA TRP A 187 -13.51 -21.87 11.13
C TRP A 187 -14.08 -22.83 10.10
N GLN A 188 -13.62 -22.69 8.86
CA GLN A 188 -13.96 -23.55 7.75
C GLN A 188 -12.71 -24.34 7.35
N CYS A 189 -12.80 -25.66 7.42
CA CYS A 189 -11.69 -26.58 7.17
C CYS A 189 -12.03 -27.55 6.05
N GLU A 190 -11.02 -27.93 5.26
CA GLU A 190 -11.13 -29.07 4.35
C GLU A 190 -11.56 -30.32 5.12
N ARG A 191 -12.37 -31.17 4.49
CA ARG A 191 -12.81 -32.41 5.13
C ARG A 191 -11.61 -33.38 5.22
N PRO A 192 -11.28 -33.90 6.42
CA PRO A 192 -10.28 -34.95 6.53
C PRO A 192 -10.65 -36.16 5.68
N LYS A 193 -9.65 -36.90 5.20
CA LYS A 193 -9.88 -38.06 4.33
C LYS A 193 -10.54 -39.21 5.08
N THR A 194 -10.17 -39.40 6.35
CA THR A 194 -10.64 -40.55 7.15
C THR A 194 -11.47 -40.15 8.36
N LEU A 195 -11.13 -39.03 9.01
CA LEU A 195 -11.79 -38.56 10.22
C LEU A 195 -13.02 -37.70 9.92
N SER A 196 -13.97 -37.77 10.85
CA SER A 196 -15.17 -36.92 10.85
C SER A 196 -14.86 -35.50 11.36
N CYS A 197 -15.70 -34.54 10.99
CA CYS A 197 -15.50 -33.12 11.29
C CYS A 197 -15.47 -32.79 12.81
N ASP A 198 -16.10 -33.61 13.66
CA ASP A 198 -16.12 -33.44 15.13
C ASP A 198 -14.78 -33.80 15.80
N LYS A 199 -13.81 -34.30 15.04
CA LYS A 199 -12.49 -34.71 15.52
C LYS A 199 -11.43 -33.61 15.46
N LEU A 200 -11.82 -32.37 15.16
CA LEU A 200 -10.90 -31.23 15.29
C LEU A 200 -10.46 -31.07 16.74
N VAL A 201 -9.14 -30.92 16.92
CA VAL A 201 -8.49 -30.77 18.24
C VAL A 201 -8.14 -29.32 18.49
N HIS A 202 -7.44 -28.72 17.53
CA HIS A 202 -7.05 -27.32 17.53
C HIS A 202 -6.72 -26.88 16.10
N HIS A 203 -6.52 -25.57 15.94
CA HIS A 203 -5.98 -24.98 14.73
C HIS A 203 -4.70 -24.20 15.06
N SER A 204 -3.85 -23.98 14.06
CA SER A 204 -2.67 -23.14 14.19
C SER A 204 -2.42 -22.37 12.90
N TYR A 205 -1.56 -21.35 12.98
CA TYR A 205 -1.07 -20.67 11.79
C TYR A 205 -0.30 -21.64 10.89
N GLY A 206 -0.63 -21.65 9.60
CA GLY A 206 0.05 -22.46 8.60
C GLY A 206 1.08 -21.63 7.84
N ARG A 207 0.61 -20.82 6.89
CA ARG A 207 1.48 -20.01 6.02
C ARG A 207 0.84 -18.67 5.64
N LEU A 208 1.68 -17.73 5.27
CA LEU A 208 1.28 -16.51 4.58
C LEU A 208 1.52 -16.73 3.09
N GLU A 209 0.49 -16.54 2.29
CA GLU A 209 0.61 -16.59 0.84
C GLU A 209 0.81 -15.18 0.31
N ASN A 210 1.90 -14.99 -0.44
CA ASN A 210 2.13 -13.73 -1.12
C ASN A 210 1.21 -13.67 -2.34
N PRO A 211 0.25 -12.73 -2.38
CA PRO A 211 -0.69 -12.64 -3.49
C PRO A 211 -0.02 -12.23 -4.80
N LEU A 212 1.19 -11.63 -4.73
CA LEU A 212 1.84 -11.04 -5.87
C LEU A 212 2.36 -12.10 -6.86
N ASN A 213 2.03 -11.93 -8.13
CA ASN A 213 2.64 -12.70 -9.21
C ASN A 213 4.09 -12.23 -9.48
N LEU A 214 4.81 -12.93 -10.37
CA LEU A 214 6.22 -12.62 -10.66
C LEU A 214 6.43 -11.20 -11.20
N PHE A 215 5.52 -10.72 -12.05
CA PHE A 215 5.58 -9.37 -12.61
C PHE A 215 5.28 -8.30 -11.54
N GLU A 216 4.23 -8.50 -10.76
CA GLU A 216 3.87 -7.59 -9.65
C GLU A 216 5.04 -7.48 -8.65
N LYS A 217 5.71 -8.59 -8.33
CA LYS A 217 6.91 -8.56 -7.46
C LYS A 217 8.03 -7.68 -8.01
N GLN A 218 8.20 -7.59 -9.33
CA GLN A 218 9.21 -6.71 -9.93
C GLN A 218 8.88 -5.23 -9.74
N LEU A 219 7.60 -4.85 -9.84
CA LEU A 219 7.15 -3.47 -9.58
C LEU A 219 7.41 -3.06 -8.13
N PHE A 220 7.23 -3.97 -7.17
CA PHE A 220 7.52 -3.74 -5.76
C PHE A 220 9.02 -3.76 -5.42
N ALA A 221 9.89 -4.30 -6.28
CA ALA A 221 11.33 -4.34 -6.02
C ALA A 221 12.04 -3.00 -6.34
N ALA A 222 11.38 -2.10 -7.07
CA ALA A 222 11.93 -0.83 -7.52
C ALA A 222 11.93 0.28 -6.44
N TRP A 223 12.29 -0.06 -5.19
CA TRP A 223 12.46 0.93 -4.12
C TRP A 223 13.69 1.79 -4.38
N VAL A 224 13.53 2.86 -5.14
CA VAL A 224 14.58 3.85 -5.35
C VAL A 224 14.04 5.20 -4.93
N VAL A 225 14.75 5.86 -4.01
CA VAL A 225 14.55 7.29 -3.76
C VAL A 225 14.73 7.99 -5.11
N ILE A 226 13.84 8.93 -5.47
CA ILE A 226 14.04 9.76 -6.66
C ILE A 226 15.41 10.41 -6.54
N GLN A 227 16.38 9.85 -7.28
CA GLN A 227 17.71 10.39 -7.35
C GLN A 227 17.67 11.42 -8.46
N ASN A 228 17.98 12.65 -8.09
CA ASN A 228 18.15 13.73 -9.04
C ASN A 228 19.23 13.32 -10.06
N GLU A 229 18.94 13.50 -11.35
CA GLU A 229 20.00 13.91 -12.27
C GLU A 229 20.67 15.14 -11.64
N PHE A 230 21.99 15.09 -11.46
CA PHE A 230 22.86 16.00 -10.69
C PHE A 230 23.15 15.58 -9.24
N GLN A 231 24.22 14.78 -9.10
CA GLN A 231 25.21 15.02 -8.05
C GLN A 231 25.56 16.51 -8.06
N ASN A 232 25.37 17.20 -6.92
CA ASN A 232 25.81 18.57 -6.61
C ASN A 232 24.81 19.74 -6.73
N ASP A 233 23.53 19.59 -6.37
CA ASP A 233 22.84 20.76 -5.82
C ASP A 233 21.71 20.40 -4.83
N CYS A 234 21.99 20.52 -3.54
CA CYS A 234 20.94 20.61 -2.55
C CYS A 234 20.19 21.92 -2.82
N ARG A 235 18.95 21.85 -3.33
CA ARG A 235 18.11 23.04 -3.54
C ARG A 235 17.71 23.63 -2.18
N CYS A 236 18.61 24.44 -1.66
CA CYS A 236 18.52 25.06 -0.36
C CYS A 236 17.68 26.33 -0.48
N VAL A 237 16.58 26.37 0.25
CA VAL A 237 15.76 27.55 0.45
C VAL A 237 16.39 28.33 1.60
N LYS A 238 16.75 29.59 1.38
CA LYS A 238 17.21 30.49 2.43
C LYS A 238 16.02 31.26 2.99
N ILE A 239 15.75 31.09 4.27
CA ILE A 239 14.62 31.70 4.96
C ILE A 239 15.18 32.71 5.97
N LYS A 240 14.65 33.92 5.96
CA LYS A 240 14.99 35.04 6.84
C LYS A 240 13.76 35.45 7.65
N LEU A 241 13.95 36.22 8.71
CA LEU A 241 12.85 36.88 9.40
C LEU A 241 12.19 37.97 8.53
#